data_AF-I6EJH8-F1
#
_entry.id   AF-I6EJH8-F1
#
_cell.length_a   1.000
_cell.length_b   1.000
_cell.length_c   1.000
_cell.angle_alpha   90.00
_cell.angle_beta   90.00
_cell.angle_gamma   90.00
#
_symmetry.space_group_name_H-M   'P 1'
#
loop_
_entity.id
_entity.type
_entity.pdbx_description
1 polymer ?
#
loop_
_entity_poly.entity_id
_entity_poly.type
_entity_poly.pdbx_seq_one_letter_code
_entity_poly.pdbx_strand_id
1 'polypeptide(L)'
;FIKRSANQRYAIKRLDAGLTEQQKQRIVEQVPSRLRKLYHTGFKYESSRQFCSKFVFDIYKEALCIPVGEIETFGELLNSNPNAKLTFWKFWFLGSIPWERKTVTPASLWHHPGLVLIHAEGVETPQPELTEAV
;
A
#
# COMPACT_ATOMS: atom_id res chain seq x y z
N PHE A 1 -1.76 12.01 11.72
CA PHE A 1 -0.93 11.28 10.73
C PHE A 1 0.03 12.23 10.02
N ILE A 2 -0.48 13.29 9.36
CA ILE A 2 0.32 14.30 8.63
C ILE A 2 1.46 14.91 9.46
N LYS A 3 1.20 15.37 10.70
CA LYS A 3 2.24 15.92 11.59
C LYS A 3 3.40 14.96 11.91
N ARG A 4 3.24 13.65 11.66
CA ARG A 4 4.26 12.61 11.89
C ARG A 4 4.99 12.20 10.61
N SER A 5 4.57 12.68 9.42
CA SER A 5 5.26 12.37 8.17
C SER A 5 6.50 13.25 8.00
N ALA A 6 7.48 12.74 7.26
CA ALA A 6 8.69 13.49 6.94
C ALA A 6 8.35 14.75 6.15
N ASN A 7 8.73 15.91 6.69
CA ASN A 7 8.44 17.24 6.13
C ASN A 7 6.94 17.50 5.93
N GLN A 8 6.07 16.82 6.69
CA GLN A 8 4.60 16.92 6.56
C GLN A 8 4.08 16.60 5.14
N ARG A 9 4.85 15.87 4.34
CA ARG A 9 4.49 15.51 2.96
C ARG A 9 3.47 14.39 2.96
N TYR A 10 2.47 14.48 2.09
CA TYR A 10 1.46 13.45 1.92
C TYR A 10 0.79 13.56 0.55
N ALA A 11 0.15 12.47 0.13
CA ALA A 11 -0.71 12.47 -1.03
C ALA A 11 -1.90 11.54 -0.81
N ILE A 12 -3.00 11.84 -1.50
CA ILE A 12 -4.28 11.17 -1.34
C ILE A 12 -4.71 10.70 -2.72
N LYS A 13 -4.97 9.39 -2.84
CA LYS A 13 -5.63 8.81 -4.01
C LYS A 13 -7.00 8.26 -3.63
N ARG A 14 -7.89 8.16 -4.63
CA ARG A 14 -9.23 7.56 -4.53
C ARG A 14 -9.52 6.75 -5.77
N LEU A 15 -10.43 5.78 -5.69
CA LEU A 15 -11.00 5.14 -6.87
C LEU A 15 -11.61 6.21 -7.80
N ASP A 16 -11.33 6.08 -9.10
CA ASP A 16 -11.76 7.04 -10.12
C ASP A 16 -13.27 7.26 -10.14
N ALA A 17 -14.03 6.16 -10.16
CA ALA A 17 -15.49 6.18 -10.09
C ALA A 17 -16.06 6.67 -8.74
N GLY A 18 -15.20 6.99 -7.77
CA GLY A 18 -15.60 7.28 -6.40
C GLY A 18 -16.13 6.04 -5.67
N LEU A 19 -16.84 6.29 -4.56
CA LEU A 19 -17.50 5.26 -3.77
C LEU A 19 -18.93 5.73 -3.46
N THR A 20 -19.90 4.84 -3.61
CA THR A 20 -21.27 5.07 -3.12
C THR A 20 -21.30 5.08 -1.60
N GLU A 21 -22.34 5.67 -0.99
CA GLU A 21 -22.50 5.65 0.47
C GLU A 21 -22.54 4.23 1.03
N GLN A 22 -23.18 3.28 0.34
CA GLN A 22 -23.19 1.87 0.75
C GLN A 22 -21.79 1.26 0.73
N GLN A 23 -20.97 1.57 -0.28
CA GLN A 23 -19.59 1.08 -0.35
C GLN A 23 -18.72 1.69 0.76
N LYS A 24 -18.88 2.99 1.05
CA LYS A 24 -18.21 3.64 2.19
C LYS A 24 -18.56 2.95 3.50
N GLN A 25 -19.84 2.66 3.71
CA GLN A 25 -20.32 1.98 4.91
C GLN A 25 -19.71 0.57 5.05
N ARG A 26 -19.70 -0.23 3.97
CA ARG A 26 -19.06 -1.56 3.97
C ARG A 26 -17.57 -1.50 4.30
N ILE A 27 -16.84 -0.48 3.82
CA ILE A 27 -15.44 -0.26 4.18
C ILE A 27 -15.30 -0.01 5.68
N VAL A 28 -16.12 0.87 6.25
CA VAL A 28 -16.07 1.23 7.69
C VAL A 28 -16.39 0.01 8.56
N GLU A 29 -17.32 -0.85 8.14
CA GLU A 29 -17.69 -2.08 8.84
C GLU A 29 -16.55 -3.10 8.95
N GLN A 30 -15.55 -3.06 8.07
CA GLN A 30 -14.37 -3.93 8.15
C GLN A 30 -13.37 -3.49 9.24
N VAL A 31 -13.47 -2.26 9.75
CA VAL A 31 -12.46 -1.68 10.66
C VAL A 31 -12.46 -2.34 12.04
N PRO A 32 -13.59 -2.53 12.76
CA PRO A 32 -13.60 -2.98 14.15
C PRO A 32 -12.86 -4.31 14.38
N SER A 33 -13.02 -5.29 13.49
CA SER A 33 -12.38 -6.61 13.58
C SER A 33 -10.85 -6.58 13.34
N ARG A 34 -10.32 -5.43 12.90
CA ARG A 34 -8.92 -5.20 12.54
C ARG A 34 -8.19 -4.28 13.52
N LEU A 35 -8.91 -3.64 14.44
CA LEU A 35 -8.33 -2.81 15.49
C LEU A 35 -7.62 -3.65 16.55
N ARG A 36 -6.66 -3.02 17.27
CA ARG A 36 -5.88 -3.63 18.37
C ARG A 36 -5.08 -4.88 17.99
N LYS A 37 -4.94 -5.19 16.69
CA LYS A 37 -4.03 -6.23 16.20
C LYS A 37 -2.58 -5.78 16.35
N LEU A 38 -1.71 -6.69 16.77
CA LEU A 38 -0.27 -6.43 16.87
C LEU A 38 0.32 -6.11 15.49
N TYR A 39 1.30 -5.21 15.47
CA TYR A 39 2.01 -4.87 14.23
C TYR A 39 2.94 -6.01 13.81
N HIS A 40 2.97 -6.33 12.52
CA HIS A 40 3.85 -7.35 11.95
C HIS A 40 5.08 -6.74 11.30
N THR A 41 6.17 -6.65 12.05
CA THR A 41 7.45 -6.09 11.60
C THR A 41 8.13 -6.89 10.48
N GLY A 42 7.82 -8.17 10.33
CA GLY A 42 8.33 -8.99 9.22
C GLY A 42 7.49 -8.98 7.94
N PHE A 43 6.46 -8.12 7.87
CA PHE A 43 5.55 -7.91 6.73
C PHE A 43 4.99 -9.18 6.04
N LYS A 44 4.71 -10.25 6.81
CA LYS A 44 4.13 -11.49 6.27
C LYS A 44 2.63 -11.32 6.06
N TYR A 45 2.18 -11.42 4.80
CA TYR A 45 0.78 -11.25 4.44
C TYR A 45 -0.15 -12.22 5.19
N GLU A 46 0.22 -13.51 5.27
CA GLU A 46 -0.62 -14.54 5.89
C GLU A 46 -0.64 -14.50 7.43
N SER A 47 0.12 -13.61 8.06
CA SER A 47 0.11 -13.50 9.53
C SER A 47 -1.25 -13.02 10.04
N SER A 48 -1.67 -13.45 11.24
CA SER A 48 -2.84 -12.85 11.93
C SER A 48 -2.59 -11.41 12.38
N ARG A 49 -1.32 -10.99 12.47
CA ARG A 49 -0.89 -9.62 12.77
C ARG A 49 -1.09 -8.70 11.55
N GLN A 50 -1.01 -7.39 11.79
CA GLN A 50 -1.33 -6.37 10.78
C GLN A 50 -0.15 -5.44 10.46
N PHE A 51 -0.15 -4.85 9.27
CA PHE A 51 0.74 -3.75 8.90
C PHE A 51 0.01 -2.80 7.95
N CYS A 52 0.57 -1.61 7.70
CA CYS A 52 -0.15 -0.48 7.12
C CYS A 52 -0.82 -0.79 5.77
N SER A 53 -0.06 -1.29 4.79
CA SER A 53 -0.57 -1.62 3.45
C SER A 53 -1.54 -2.80 3.48
N LYS A 54 -1.26 -3.84 4.27
CA LYS A 54 -2.17 -4.98 4.45
C LYS A 54 -3.53 -4.56 4.97
N PHE A 55 -3.56 -3.65 5.95
CA PHE A 55 -4.79 -3.15 6.53
C PHE A 55 -5.70 -2.52 5.46
N VAL A 56 -5.14 -1.67 4.59
CA VAL A 56 -5.89 -1.02 3.50
C VAL A 56 -6.30 -2.04 2.43
N PHE A 57 -5.36 -2.88 2.00
CA PHE A 57 -5.61 -3.91 0.98
C PHE A 57 -6.73 -4.86 1.37
N ASP A 58 -6.67 -5.45 2.57
CA ASP A 58 -7.68 -6.42 3.03
C ASP A 58 -9.06 -5.77 3.15
N ILE A 59 -9.15 -4.51 3.62
CA ILE A 59 -10.43 -3.80 3.75
C ILE A 59 -11.10 -3.63 2.39
N TYR A 60 -10.37 -3.15 1.38
CA TYR A 60 -10.91 -2.96 0.04
C TYR A 60 -11.26 -4.31 -0.63
N LYS A 61 -10.37 -5.30 -0.49
CA LYS A 61 -10.58 -6.63 -1.04
C LYS A 61 -11.81 -7.30 -0.44
N GLU A 62 -12.01 -7.22 0.87
CA GLU A 62 -13.13 -7.90 1.54
C GLU A 62 -14.45 -7.11 1.49
N ALA A 63 -14.42 -5.78 1.63
CA ALA A 63 -15.63 -4.98 1.60
C ALA A 63 -16.21 -4.83 0.19
N LEU A 64 -15.34 -4.68 -0.81
CA LEU A 64 -15.72 -4.24 -2.16
C LEU A 64 -15.33 -5.22 -3.26
N CYS A 65 -14.61 -6.31 -2.95
CA CYS A 65 -14.01 -7.19 -3.94
C CYS A 65 -13.02 -6.48 -4.89
N ILE A 66 -12.39 -5.39 -4.41
CA ILE A 66 -11.41 -4.62 -5.18
C ILE A 66 -10.02 -4.80 -4.54
N PRO A 67 -9.11 -5.59 -5.14
CA PRO A 67 -7.75 -5.72 -4.63
C PRO A 67 -6.93 -4.49 -5.01
N VAL A 68 -6.94 -3.44 -4.18
CA VAL A 68 -6.20 -2.18 -4.44
C VAL A 68 -4.69 -2.33 -4.26
N GLY A 69 -4.04 -3.15 -5.07
CA GLY A 69 -2.61 -3.43 -5.07
C GLY A 69 -2.32 -4.92 -5.22
N GLU A 70 -1.04 -5.28 -5.20
CA GLU A 70 -0.60 -6.64 -5.51
C GLU A 70 -0.02 -7.35 -4.29
N ILE A 71 -0.28 -8.67 -4.21
CA ILE A 71 0.40 -9.56 -3.28
C ILE A 71 1.62 -10.13 -4.00
N GLU A 72 2.79 -9.81 -3.50
CA GLU A 72 4.07 -10.14 -4.12
C GLU A 72 5.00 -10.77 -3.08
N THR A 73 5.92 -11.61 -3.54
CA THR A 73 7.02 -12.16 -2.73
C THR A 73 8.14 -11.13 -2.58
N PHE A 74 8.97 -11.27 -1.54
CA PHE A 74 10.18 -10.45 -1.42
C PHE A 74 11.15 -10.66 -2.59
N GLY A 75 11.18 -11.85 -3.19
CA GLY A 75 11.94 -12.13 -4.40
C GLY A 75 11.46 -11.33 -5.60
N GLU A 76 10.14 -11.30 -5.84
CA GLU A 76 9.53 -10.47 -6.91
C GLU A 76 9.81 -8.98 -6.70
N LEU A 77 9.71 -8.48 -5.46
CA LEU A 77 10.04 -7.09 -5.14
C LEU A 77 11.52 -6.74 -5.39
N LEU A 78 12.44 -7.68 -5.16
CA LEU A 78 13.85 -7.47 -5.50
C LEU A 78 14.06 -7.49 -7.02
N ASN A 79 13.38 -8.38 -7.73
CA ASN A 79 13.49 -8.47 -9.20
C ASN A 79 12.94 -7.21 -9.88
N SER A 80 11.88 -6.60 -9.35
CA SER A 80 11.33 -5.33 -9.86
C SER A 80 12.16 -4.11 -9.48
N ASN A 81 13.00 -4.20 -8.44
CA ASN A 81 13.97 -3.17 -8.08
C ASN A 81 15.33 -3.77 -7.68
N PRO A 82 16.13 -4.25 -8.66
CA PRO A 82 17.39 -4.96 -8.37
C PRO A 82 18.42 -4.14 -7.59
N ASN A 83 18.30 -2.81 -7.66
CA ASN A 83 19.20 -1.86 -6.99
C ASN A 83 18.80 -1.54 -5.54
N ALA A 84 17.77 -2.22 -5.00
CA ALA A 84 17.34 -2.01 -3.62
C ALA A 84 18.48 -2.30 -2.62
N LYS A 85 18.70 -1.36 -1.69
CA LYS A 85 19.75 -1.51 -0.67
C LYS A 85 19.35 -2.59 0.35
N LEU A 86 19.98 -3.76 0.26
CA LEU A 86 19.64 -4.92 1.09
C LEU A 86 20.26 -4.89 2.51
N THR A 87 21.23 -4.02 2.79
CA THR A 87 21.98 -4.03 4.07
C THR A 87 21.06 -3.94 5.29
N PHE A 88 20.11 -3.00 5.27
CA PHE A 88 19.10 -2.88 6.33
C PHE A 88 18.26 -4.14 6.49
N TRP A 89 17.78 -4.70 5.38
CA TRP A 89 16.91 -5.88 5.38
C TRP A 89 17.62 -7.14 5.84
N LYS A 90 18.90 -7.31 5.49
CA LYS A 90 19.73 -8.39 6.03
C LYS A 90 19.82 -8.29 7.55
N PHE A 91 20.09 -7.11 8.10
CA PHE A 91 20.11 -6.93 9.57
C PHE A 91 18.72 -7.21 10.19
N TRP A 92 17.67 -6.67 9.60
CA TRP A 92 16.28 -6.84 10.05
C TRP A 92 15.83 -8.31 10.12
N PHE A 93 16.28 -9.13 9.17
CA PHE A 93 15.99 -10.56 9.10
C PHE A 93 17.13 -11.45 9.61
N LEU A 94 18.03 -10.91 10.44
CA LEU A 94 19.12 -11.66 11.07
C LEU A 94 19.98 -12.45 10.06
N GLY A 95 20.23 -11.85 8.89
CA GLY A 95 21.06 -12.39 7.81
C GLY A 95 20.28 -13.05 6.67
N SER A 96 19.11 -13.61 6.94
CA SER A 96 18.38 -14.46 5.98
C SER A 96 17.02 -13.87 5.60
N ILE A 97 17.00 -13.14 4.48
CA ILE A 97 15.76 -12.57 3.94
C ILE A 97 14.85 -13.70 3.41
N PRO A 98 13.59 -13.79 3.84
CA PRO A 98 12.69 -14.86 3.43
C PRO A 98 12.07 -14.54 2.07
N TRP A 99 12.78 -14.85 0.98
CA TRP A 99 12.43 -14.43 -0.38
C TRP A 99 11.03 -14.86 -0.84
N GLU A 100 10.57 -16.05 -0.45
CA GLU A 100 9.23 -16.58 -0.77
C GLU A 100 8.09 -15.97 0.05
N ARG A 101 8.41 -15.10 1.03
CA ARG A 101 7.39 -14.47 1.87
C ARG A 101 6.56 -13.50 1.05
N LYS A 102 5.25 -13.73 1.02
CA LYS A 102 4.28 -12.81 0.45
C LYS A 102 4.05 -11.60 1.33
N THR A 103 3.86 -10.46 0.69
CA THR A 103 3.56 -9.17 1.29
C THR A 103 2.67 -8.35 0.36
N VAL A 104 2.25 -7.18 0.81
CA VAL A 104 1.59 -6.15 -0.01
C VAL A 104 2.21 -4.82 0.37
N THR A 105 2.59 -3.99 -0.60
CA THR A 105 3.42 -2.80 -0.32
C THR A 105 2.62 -1.50 -0.45
N PRO A 106 2.99 -0.42 0.27
CA PRO A 106 2.39 0.89 0.01
C PRO A 106 2.59 1.34 -1.44
N ALA A 107 3.67 0.91 -2.09
CA ALA A 107 3.94 1.19 -3.50
C ALA A 107 2.96 0.46 -4.44
N SER A 108 2.65 -0.82 -4.20
CA SER A 108 1.68 -1.54 -5.04
C SER A 108 0.27 -0.96 -4.91
N LEU A 109 -0.12 -0.53 -3.70
CA LEU A 109 -1.34 0.26 -3.48
C LEU A 109 -1.32 1.57 -4.27
N TRP A 110 -0.22 2.34 -4.16
CA TRP A 110 -0.09 3.65 -4.78
C TRP A 110 -0.20 3.63 -6.30
N HIS A 111 0.41 2.62 -6.94
CA HIS A 111 0.42 2.47 -8.40
C HIS A 111 -0.81 1.74 -8.96
N HIS A 112 -1.77 1.35 -8.11
CA HIS A 112 -2.97 0.67 -8.60
C HIS A 112 -3.71 1.53 -9.65
N PRO A 113 -4.00 0.99 -10.84
CA PRO A 113 -4.47 1.78 -12.00
C PRO A 113 -5.86 2.39 -11.78
N GLY A 114 -6.70 1.76 -10.96
CA GLY A 114 -8.03 2.30 -10.63
C GLY A 114 -8.01 3.48 -9.66
N LEU A 115 -6.84 3.93 -9.18
CA LEU A 115 -6.72 5.02 -8.21
C LEU A 115 -6.18 6.30 -8.87
N VAL A 116 -6.94 7.39 -8.75
CA VAL A 116 -6.57 8.74 -9.21
C VAL A 116 -6.07 9.61 -8.07
N LEU A 117 -5.13 10.50 -8.37
CA LEU A 117 -4.62 11.49 -7.41
C LEU A 117 -5.66 12.58 -7.16
N ILE A 118 -5.99 12.81 -5.89
CA ILE A 118 -6.94 13.85 -5.47
C ILE A 118 -6.22 15.07 -4.92
N HIS A 119 -5.11 14.86 -4.20
CA HIS A 119 -4.35 15.92 -3.58
C HIS A 119 -2.94 15.43 -3.26
N ALA A 120 -1.95 16.31 -3.34
CA ALA A 120 -0.58 16.08 -2.94
C ALA A 120 -0.01 17.34 -2.31
N GLU A 121 0.74 17.17 -1.23
CA GLU A 121 1.47 18.22 -0.53
C GLU A 121 2.93 17.79 -0.39
N GLY A 122 3.84 18.51 -1.03
CA GLY A 122 5.28 18.23 -1.02
C GLY A 122 5.68 16.87 -1.63
N VAL A 123 4.80 16.22 -2.41
CA VAL A 123 5.14 15.00 -3.15
C VAL A 123 5.31 15.35 -4.62
N GLU A 124 6.49 15.08 -5.18
CA GLU A 124 6.69 15.18 -6.63
C GLU A 124 5.81 14.14 -7.32
N THR A 125 4.88 14.61 -8.13
CA THR A 125 4.01 13.77 -8.95
C THR A 125 4.45 13.91 -10.40
N PRO A 126 4.63 12.81 -11.16
CA PRO A 126 4.79 12.93 -12.60
C PRO A 126 3.58 13.71 -13.15
N GLN A 127 3.83 14.85 -13.79
CA GLN A 127 2.77 15.54 -14.53
C GLN A 127 2.31 14.62 -15.66
N PRO A 128 1.00 14.48 -15.91
CA PRO A 128 0.55 13.92 -17.17
C PRO A 128 1.06 14.84 -18.29
N GLU A 129 1.80 14.29 -19.24
CA GLU A 129 2.16 14.98 -20.48
C GLU A 129 0.86 15.49 -21.11
N LEU A 130 0.75 16.80 -21.28
CA LEU A 130 -0.25 17.40 -22.16
C LEU A 130 0.06 16.88 -23.55
N THR A 131 -0.67 15.86 -24.00
CA THR A 131 -0.79 15.60 -25.44
C THR A 131 -1.55 16.77 -26.03
N GLU A 132 -0.80 17.77 -26.48
CA GLU A 132 -1.28 18.76 -27.43
C GLU A 132 -1.71 18.00 -28.69
N ALA A 133 -3.02 17.89 -28.88
CA ALA A 133 -3.58 17.49 -30.15
C ALA A 133 -3.30 18.62 -31.16
N VAL A 134 -2.51 18.30 -32.18
CA VAL A 134 -2.33 19.10 -33.39
C VAL A 134 -3.38 18.67 -34.41
#